data_AF-A0A1J4XP36-F1
#
_entry.id   AF-A0A1J4XP36-F1
#
_cell.length_a   1.000
_cell.length_b   1.000
_cell.length_c   1.000
_cell.angle_alpha   90.00
_cell.angle_beta   90.00
_cell.angle_gamma   90.00
#
_symmetry.space_group_name_H-M   'P 1'
#
loop_
_entity.id
_entity.type
_entity.pdbx_description
1 polymer ?
#
loop_
_entity_poly.entity_id
_entity_poly.type
_entity_poly.pdbx_seq_one_letter_code
_entity_poly.pdbx_strand_id
1 'polypeptide(L)' 'MAEDNTIFIGEKPFMNYVTAVVMQFTTKNASDIFIKARGKFISRAVDVAEVSSKRFLNAQAEVGDIKIDSE' A
#
# COMPACT_ATOMS: atom_id res chain seq x y z
N MET A 1 5.09 -7.49 -16.81
CA MET A 1 4.20 -8.50 -16.21
C MET A 1 3.53 -7.85 -15.02
N ALA A 2 2.24 -7.55 -15.18
CA ALA A 2 1.30 -6.87 -14.27
C ALA A 2 1.88 -5.85 -13.27
N GLU A 3 1.96 -4.58 -13.69
CA GLU A 3 2.05 -3.41 -12.81
C GLU A 3 0.78 -3.20 -11.96
N ASP A 4 -0.17 -4.15 -11.94
CA ASP A 4 -1.54 -3.96 -11.45
C ASP A 4 -1.63 -3.92 -9.92
N ASN A 5 -0.65 -4.48 -9.21
CA ASN A 5 -0.66 -4.62 -7.74
C ASN A 5 0.30 -3.66 -7.03
N THR A 6 0.85 -2.67 -7.74
CA THR A 6 1.77 -1.68 -7.14
C THR A 6 1.06 -0.35 -6.93
N ILE A 7 1.21 0.23 -5.74
CA ILE A 7 0.68 1.55 -5.39
C ILE A 7 1.86 2.48 -5.09
N PHE A 8 2.02 3.50 -5.94
CA PHE A 8 3.05 4.53 -5.77
C PHE A 8 2.54 5.69 -4.92
N ILE A 9 3.19 5.95 -3.79
CA ILE A 9 2.83 7.04 -2.88
C ILE A 9 3.50 8.34 -3.32
N GLY A 10 2.70 9.41 -3.35
CA GLY A 10 3.11 10.74 -3.77
C GLY A 10 2.22 11.80 -3.14
N GLU A 11 1.73 12.76 -3.93
CA GLU A 11 1.03 13.96 -3.41
C GLU A 11 -0.50 13.84 -3.34
N LYS A 12 -1.12 12.78 -3.87
CA LYS A 12 -2.59 12.62 -3.80
C LYS A 12 -3.05 12.60 -2.33
N PRO A 13 -4.32 12.91 -2.02
CA PRO A 13 -4.83 12.81 -0.65
C PRO A 13 -4.59 11.44 -0.01
N PHE A 14 -4.36 11.39 1.31
CA PHE A 14 -3.90 10.19 2.00
C PHE A 14 -4.88 9.03 1.84
N MET A 15 -6.17 9.31 2.03
CA MET A 15 -7.23 8.31 1.91
C MET A 15 -7.34 7.71 0.52
N ASN A 16 -6.91 8.40 -0.55
CA ASN A 16 -6.96 7.83 -1.90
C ASN A 16 -6.04 6.60 -2.01
N TYR A 17 -4.91 6.61 -1.32
CA TYR A 17 -3.98 5.47 -1.29
C TYR A 17 -4.54 4.32 -0.44
N VAL A 18 -5.10 4.63 0.73
CA VAL A 18 -5.76 3.62 1.60
C VAL A 18 -6.90 2.94 0.85
N THR A 19 -7.78 3.70 0.21
CA THR A 19 -8.89 3.16 -0.60
C THR A 19 -8.37 2.28 -1.73
N ALA A 20 -7.28 2.67 -2.41
CA ALA A 20 -6.68 1.85 -3.45
C ALA A 20 -6.20 0.49 -2.92
N VAL A 21 -5.53 0.46 -1.76
CA VAL A 21 -5.10 -0.80 -1.10
C VAL A 21 -6.32 -1.67 -0.77
N VAL A 22 -7.37 -1.09 -0.18
CA VAL A 22 -8.59 -1.83 0.20
C VAL A 22 -9.31 -2.40 -1.03
N MET A 23 -9.44 -1.63 -2.12
CA MET A 23 -10.09 -2.12 -3.34
C MET A 23 -9.30 -3.23 -4.03
N GLN A 24 -7.98 -3.20 -3.97
CA GLN A 24 -7.14 -4.28 -4.52
C GLN A 24 -7.42 -5.62 -3.82
N PHE A 25 -7.50 -5.62 -2.49
CA PHE A 25 -7.82 -6.84 -1.73
C PHE A 25 -9.29 -7.27 -1.90
N THR A 26 -10.24 -6.33 -1.86
CA THR A 26 -11.67 -6.67 -1.82
C THR A 26 -12.33 -6.84 -3.20
N THR A 27 -11.93 -6.04 -4.19
CA THR A 27 -12.57 -6.01 -5.52
C THR A 27 -11.76 -6.79 -6.55
N LYS A 28 -10.43 -6.67 -6.51
CA LYS A 28 -9.54 -7.40 -7.43
C LYS A 28 -9.08 -8.76 -6.89
N ASN A 29 -9.39 -9.09 -5.63
CA ASN A 29 -8.92 -10.31 -4.95
C ASN A 29 -7.40 -10.53 -5.11
N ALA A 30 -6.62 -9.45 -5.04
CA ALA A 30 -5.16 -9.53 -5.11
C ALA A 30 -4.64 -10.29 -3.88
N SER A 31 -3.73 -11.25 -4.09
CA SER A 31 -3.03 -11.93 -2.98
C SER A 31 -2.05 -10.99 -2.29
N ASP A 32 -1.36 -10.18 -3.08
CA ASP A 32 -0.26 -9.33 -2.63
C ASP A 32 -0.33 -7.95 -3.28
N ILE A 33 0.02 -6.93 -2.52
CA ILE A 33 0.08 -5.53 -2.95
C ILE A 33 1.43 -4.95 -2.53
N PHE A 34 2.08 -4.23 -3.45
CA PHE A 34 3.34 -3.55 -3.19
C PHE A 34 3.11 -2.04 -3.04
N ILE A 35 3.40 -1.51 -1.86
CA ILE A 35 3.39 -0.06 -1.61
C ILE A 35 4.82 0.46 -1.81
N LYS A 36 5.01 1.38 -2.76
CA LYS A 36 6.32 1.94 -3.09
C LYS A 36 6.33 3.46 -2.93
N ALA A 37 7.42 3.98 -2.39
CA ALA A 37 7.63 5.41 -2.19
C ALA A 37 9.11 5.75 -2.18
N ARG A 38 9.43 7.03 -2.37
CA ARG A 38 10.80 7.55 -2.28
C ARG A 38 10.84 8.91 -1.59
N GLY A 39 12.00 9.25 -1.02
CA GLY A 39 12.23 10.52 -0.35
C GLY A 39 11.24 10.78 0.80
N LYS A 40 10.71 12.01 0.89
CA LYS A 40 9.80 12.43 1.96
C LYS A 40 8.49 11.63 2.05
N PHE A 41 8.14 10.84 1.03
CA PHE A 41 6.90 10.05 1.01
C PHE A 41 7.03 8.66 1.65
N ILE A 42 8.24 8.24 2.06
CA ILE A 42 8.45 6.93 2.70
C ILE A 42 7.64 6.82 4.00
N SER A 43 7.66 7.85 4.86
CA SER A 43 6.84 7.87 6.08
C SER A 43 5.36 7.68 5.77
N ARG A 44 4.87 8.38 4.74
CA ARG A 44 3.49 8.27 4.28
C ARG A 44 3.13 6.87 3.78
N ALA A 45 4.07 6.16 3.16
CA ALA A 45 3.86 4.79 2.71
C ALA A 45 3.68 3.81 3.88
N VAL A 46 4.49 3.98 4.94
CA VAL A 46 4.35 3.22 6.18
C VAL A 46 2.97 3.46 6.80
N ASP A 47 2.54 4.72 6.89
CA ASP A 47 1.21 5.05 7.42
C ASP A 47 0.08 4.43 6.59
N VAL A 48 0.20 4.42 5.26
CA VAL A 48 -0.79 3.78 4.37
C VAL A 48 -0.84 2.27 4.61
N ALA A 49 0.31 1.60 4.73
CA ALA A 49 0.38 0.16 4.97
C ALA A 49 -0.29 -0.22 6.31
N GLU A 50 0.05 0.51 7.37
CA GLU A 50 -0.43 0.29 8.73
C GLU A 50 -1.93 0.59 8.86
N VAL A 51 -2.40 1.73 8.32
CA VAL A 51 -3.82 2.10 8.36
C VAL A 51 -4.66 1.12 7.55
N SER A 52 -4.19 0.71 6.37
CA SER A 52 -4.94 -0.22 5.52
C SER A 52 -5.10 -1.59 6.19
N SER A 53 -4.00 -2.17 6.69
CA SER A 53 -4.01 -3.47 7.36
C SER A 53 -4.80 -3.46 8.68
N LYS A 54 -4.51 -2.50 9.58
CA LYS A 54 -5.06 -2.49 10.95
C LYS A 54 -6.42 -1.85 11.12
N ARG A 55 -6.89 -1.04 10.17
CA ARG A 55 -8.20 -0.38 10.29
C ARG A 55 -9.23 -0.92 9.32
N PHE A 56 -8.82 -1.31 8.12
CA PHE A 56 -9.76 -1.64 7.04
C PHE A 56 -9.72 -3.10 6.63
N LEU A 57 -8.60 -3.79 6.80
CA LEU A 57 -8.39 -5.19 6.39
C LEU A 57 -8.03 -6.09 7.57
N ASN A 58 -8.58 -5.78 8.74
CA ASN A 58 -8.27 -6.48 9.98
C ASN A 58 -8.38 -8.00 9.83
N ALA A 59 -7.30 -8.71 10.17
CA ALA A 59 -7.13 -10.16 10.04
C ALA A 59 -7.23 -10.73 8.61
N GLN A 60 -7.33 -9.88 7.58
CA GLN A 60 -7.37 -10.27 6.16
C GLN A 60 -6.08 -9.92 5.42
N ALA A 61 -5.37 -8.88 5.87
CA ALA A 61 -4.08 -8.48 5.31
C ALA A 61 -3.09 -8.13 6.42
N GLU A 62 -1.85 -8.54 6.24
CA GLU A 62 -0.73 -8.21 7.11
C GLU A 62 0.40 -7.54 6.32
N VAL A 63 1.29 -6.85 7.03
CA VAL A 63 2.48 -6.25 6.40
C VAL A 63 3.51 -7.34 6.17
N GLY A 64 3.84 -7.59 4.90
CA GLY A 64 4.88 -8.53 4.49
C GLY A 64 6.28 -7.92 4.48
N ASP A 65 7.11 -8.36 3.53
CA ASP A 65 8.49 -7.92 3.38
C ASP A 65 8.64 -6.41 3.19
N ILE A 66 9.59 -5.82 3.92
CA ILE A 66 9.99 -4.41 3.78
C ILE A 66 11.38 -4.36 3.15
N LYS A 67 11.47 -3.73 1.97
CA LYS A 67 12.73 -3.55 1.23
C LYS A 67 13.04 -2.06 1.10
N ILE A 68 14.27 -1.69 1.42
CA ILE A 68 14.79 -0.33 1.26
C ILE A 68 15.93 -0.37 0.25
N ASP A 69 16.01 0.66 -0.58
CA ASP A 69 17.07 0.81 -1.57
C ASP A 69 17.28 2.29 -1.91
N SER A 70 18.35 2.60 -2.64
CA SER A 70 18.57 3.89 -3.29
C SER A 70 18.58 3.66 -4.81
N GLU A 71 17.83 4.49 -5.54
CA GLU A 71 17.79 4.48 -7.00
C GLU A 71 18.61 5.64 -7.57
#